data_AF-A0A1H2L8E6-F1
#
_entry.id   AF-A0A1H2L8E6-F1
#
_cell.length_a   1.000
_cell.length_b   1.000
_cell.length_c   1.000
_cell.angle_alpha   90.00
_cell.angle_beta   90.00
_cell.angle_gamma   90.00
#
_symmetry.space_group_name_H-M   'P 1'
#
loop_
_entity.id
_entity.type
_entity.pdbx_description
1 polymer ?
#
loop_
_entity_poly.entity_id
_entity_poly.type
_entity_poly.pdbx_seq_one_letter_code
_entity_poly.pdbx_strand_id
1 'polypeptide(L)' 'MTLGAFILPSSRSGSVLHHVFVIGGGELVTDRPLACSTRIPDGADAALHDLGSARLDEWTEAADGWRCTVQSLA' A
#
# COMPACT_ATOMS: atom_id res chain seq x y z
N MET A 1 -3.47 -2.69 15.64
CA MET A 1 -4.51 -1.80 15.06
C MET A 1 -4.69 -2.16 13.59
N THR A 2 -5.92 -2.18 13.10
CA THR A 2 -6.23 -2.49 11.69
C THR A 2 -6.28 -1.19 10.88
N LEU A 3 -5.63 -1.18 9.73
CA LEU A 3 -5.46 -0.05 8.83
C LEU A 3 -5.85 -0.48 7.40
N GLY A 4 -6.09 0.49 6.52
CA GLY A 4 -6.22 0.23 5.08
C GLY A 4 -4.88 0.44 4.38
N ALA A 5 -4.58 -0.38 3.39
CA ALA A 5 -3.46 -0.16 2.48
C ALA A 5 -3.93 -0.01 1.04
N PHE A 6 -3.26 0.86 0.29
CA PHE A 6 -3.58 1.17 -1.10
C PHE A 6 -2.33 1.15 -1.95
N ILE A 7 -2.39 0.53 -3.13
CA ILE A 7 -1.40 0.71 -4.18
C ILE A 7 -2.01 1.64 -5.22
N LEU A 8 -1.46 2.84 -5.36
CA LEU A 8 -1.94 3.83 -6.33
C LEU A 8 -0.85 4.17 -7.36
N PRO A 9 -1.24 4.46 -8.61
CA PRO A 9 -0.33 4.86 -9.66
C PRO A 9 0.25 6.26 -9.42
N SER A 10 1.35 6.49 -10.14
CA SER A 10 2.15 7.70 -10.23
C SER A 10 1.38 9.03 -10.24
N SER A 11 0.28 9.09 -10.98
CA SER A 11 -0.49 10.32 -11.17
C SER A 11 -1.14 10.87 -9.90
N ARG A 12 -1.40 10.03 -8.88
CA ARG A 12 -1.98 10.46 -7.59
C ARG A 12 -0.94 10.72 -6.51
N SER A 13 0.21 10.05 -6.58
CA SER A 13 1.31 10.25 -5.62
C SER A 13 2.23 11.41 -6.00
N GLY A 14 2.14 11.92 -7.24
CA GLY A 14 3.08 12.92 -7.77
C GLY A 14 4.47 12.34 -8.10
N SER A 15 4.61 11.01 -8.07
CA SER A 15 5.82 10.27 -8.39
C SER A 15 5.68 9.56 -9.72
N VAL A 16 6.76 9.11 -10.37
CA VAL A 16 6.67 8.25 -11.57
C VAL A 16 6.38 6.78 -11.22
N LEU A 17 6.49 6.43 -9.95
CA LEU A 17 6.34 5.07 -9.44
C LEU A 17 4.96 4.87 -8.80
N HIS A 18 4.52 3.62 -8.75
CA HIS A 18 3.42 3.25 -7.87
C HIS A 18 3.85 3.47 -6.42
N HIS A 19 2.91 3.86 -5.57
CA HIS A 19 3.14 3.99 -4.13
C HIS A 19 2.22 3.04 -3.38
N VAL A 20 2.76 2.48 -2.30
CA VAL A 20 1.93 1.87 -1.26
C VAL A 20 1.68 2.90 -0.18
N PHE A 21 0.42 3.10 0.17
CA PHE A 21 -0.05 3.99 1.23
C PHE A 21 -0.68 3.16 2.32
N VAL A 22 -0.41 3.47 3.58
CA VAL A 22 -1.13 2.94 4.73
C VAL A 22 -1.95 4.07 5.34
N ILE A 23 -3.26 3.87 5.44
CA ILE A 23 -4.24 4.86 5.90
C ILE A 23 -4.96 4.34 7.15
N GLY A 24 -5.08 5.19 8.17
CA GLY A 24 -5.74 4.91 9.43
C GLY A 24 -6.72 6.03 9.77
N GLY A 25 -7.99 5.69 10.04
CA GLY A 25 -8.98 6.71 10.39
C GLY A 25 -9.25 7.77 9.31
N GLY A 26 -8.92 7.48 8.05
CA GLY A 26 -9.04 8.42 6.93
C GLY A 26 -7.80 9.29 6.68
N GLU A 27 -6.77 9.17 7.52
CA GLU A 27 -5.51 9.91 7.36
C GLU A 27 -4.36 9.02 6.91
N LEU A 28 -3.42 9.60 6.16
CA LEU A 28 -2.20 8.92 5.75
C LEU A 28 -1.31 8.67 6.97
N VAL A 29 -1.05 7.40 7.27
CA VAL A 29 -0.13 7.00 8.35
C VAL A 29 1.31 6.99 7.84
N THR A 30 1.53 6.34 6.69
CA THR A 30 2.85 6.27 6.05
C THR A 30 2.69 5.85 4.59
N ASP A 31 3.68 6.16 3.76
CA ASP A 31 3.74 5.69 2.39
C ASP A 31 5.18 5.38 1.95
N ARG A 32 5.30 4.66 0.84
CA ARG A 32 6.58 4.43 0.17
C ARG A 32 6.39 4.16 -1.32
N PRO A 33 7.29 4.66 -2.19
CA PRO A 33 7.34 4.23 -3.59
C PRO A 33 7.68 2.74 -3.69
N LEU A 34 7.01 2.04 -4.61
CA LEU A 34 7.38 0.71 -5.03
C LEU A 34 8.50 0.78 -6.07
N ALA A 35 9.45 -0.16 -6.01
CA ALA A 35 10.50 -0.26 -7.02
C ALA A 35 9.89 -0.53 -8.41
N CYS A 36 10.54 -0.04 -9.47
CA CYS A 36 10.06 -0.22 -10.85
C CYS A 36 9.80 -1.68 -11.24
N SER A 37 10.55 -2.62 -10.63
CA SER A 37 10.45 -4.06 -10.89
C SER A 37 9.43 -4.77 -10.00
N THR A 38 8.74 -4.07 -9.11
CA THR A 38 7.76 -4.66 -8.21
C THR A 38 6.58 -5.20 -9.02
N ARG A 39 6.30 -6.51 -8.90
CA ARG A 39 5.11 -7.13 -9.49
C ARG A 39 3.90 -6.82 -8.62
N ILE A 40 3.07 -5.90 -9.05
CA ILE A 40 1.84 -5.51 -8.34
C ILE A 40 0.73 -6.56 -8.64
N PRO A 41 -0.15 -6.89 -7.66
CA PRO A 41 -0.21 -6.30 -6.33
C PRO A 41 0.63 -7.04 -5.26
N ASP A 42 0.89 -8.34 -5.40
CA ASP A 42 1.52 -9.15 -4.34
C ASP A 42 2.96 -8.74 -4.00
N GLY A 43 3.68 -8.13 -4.94
CA GLY A 43 5.04 -7.63 -4.71
C GLY A 43 5.10 -6.41 -3.79
N ALA A 44 3.96 -5.80 -3.43
CA ALA A 44 3.92 -4.69 -2.48
C ALA A 44 4.03 -5.16 -1.01
N ASP A 45 3.90 -6.46 -0.73
CA ASP A 45 3.93 -7.01 0.62
C ASP A 45 5.27 -6.74 1.33
N ALA A 46 6.39 -6.75 0.60
CA ALA A 46 7.69 -6.36 1.15
C ALA A 46 7.72 -4.89 1.59
N ALA A 47 7.11 -4.00 0.80
CA ALA A 47 7.01 -2.59 1.15
C ALA A 47 6.07 -2.36 2.34
N LEU A 48 4.96 -3.10 2.44
CA LEU A 48 4.11 -3.08 3.64
C LEU A 48 4.88 -3.50 4.89
N HIS A 49 5.66 -4.58 4.79
CA HIS A 49 6.46 -5.08 5.89
C HIS A 49 7.52 -4.05 6.34
N ASP A 50 8.21 -3.40 5.39
CA ASP A 50 9.13 -2.29 5.68
C ASP A 50 8.45 -1.08 6.34
N LEU A 51 7.16 -0.87 6.05
CA LEU A 51 6.31 0.13 6.69
C LEU A 51 5.74 -0.34 8.03
N GLY A 52 6.18 -1.49 8.55
CA GLY A 52 5.71 -2.05 9.81
C GLY A 52 4.24 -2.49 9.74
N SER A 53 3.79 -2.99 8.59
CA SER A 53 2.44 -3.48 8.37
C SER A 53 2.42 -4.85 7.72
N ALA A 54 1.49 -5.72 8.13
CA ALA A 54 1.26 -7.02 7.50
C ALA A 54 -0.14 -7.08 6.88
N ARG A 55 -0.22 -7.62 5.66
CA ARG A 55 -1.48 -7.83 4.95
C ARG A 55 -2.36 -8.86 5.65
N LEU A 56 -3.66 -8.58 5.77
CA LEU A 56 -4.64 -9.44 6.44
C LEU A 56 -5.59 -10.16 5.45
N ASP A 57 -5.82 -9.58 4.29
CA ASP A 57 -6.71 -10.09 3.26
C ASP A 57 -6.09 -9.93 1.86
N GLU A 58 -6.75 -10.50 0.84
CA GLU A 58 -6.27 -10.41 -0.53
C GLU A 58 -6.34 -8.98 -1.07
N TRP A 59 -5.43 -8.67 -2.00
CA TRP A 59 -5.51 -7.42 -2.74
C TRP A 59 -6.77 -7.42 -3.60
N THR A 60 -7.62 -6.44 -3.40
CA THR A 60 -8.85 -6.24 -4.18
C THR A 60 -8.68 -5.05 -5.12
N GLU A 61 -9.12 -5.18 -6.36
CA GLU A 61 -9.16 -4.05 -7.29
C GLU A 61 -10.02 -2.91 -6.74
N ALA A 62 -9.52 -1.70 -6.86
CA ALA A 62 -10.21 -0.45 -6.57
C ALA A 62 -10.20 0.43 -7.82
N ALA A 63 -10.97 1.54 -7.79
CA ALA A 63 -11.16 2.41 -8.95
C ALA A 63 -9.87 2.82 -9.68
N ASP A 64 -8.76 2.97 -8.95
CA ASP A 64 -7.49 3.46 -9.49
C ASP A 64 -6.29 2.66 -8.98
N GLY A 65 -6.46 1.38 -8.67
CA GLY A 65 -5.35 0.55 -8.17
C GLY A 65 -5.83 -0.62 -7.33
N TRP A 66 -5.13 -0.87 -6.22
CA TRP A 66 -5.41 -2.01 -5.35
C TRP A 66 -5.59 -1.56 -3.91
N ARG A 67 -6.40 -2.29 -3.17
CA ARG A 67 -6.55 -2.09 -1.73
C ARG A 67 -6.52 -3.41 -0.97
N CYS A 68 -6.04 -3.38 0.25
CA CYS A 68 -6.18 -4.47 1.21
C CYS A 68 -6.29 -3.88 2.63
N THR A 69 -6.64 -4.73 3.57
CA THR A 69 -6.60 -4.49 5.00
C THR A 69 -5.25 -4.94 5.55
N VAL A 70 -4.64 -4.14 6.41
CA VAL A 70 -3.36 -4.46 7.05
C VAL A 70 -3.43 -4.32 8.56
N GLN A 71 -2.55 -5.02 9.26
CA GLN A 71 -2.30 -4.86 10.68
C GLN A 71 -0.96 -4.16 10.89
N SER A 72 -0.92 -3.16 11.75
CA SER A 72 0.35 -2.59 12.22
C SER A 72 1.11 -3.61 13.10
N LEU A 73 2.39 -3.79 12.79
CA LEU A 73 3.36 -4.68 13.45
C LEU A 73 4.14 -3.99 14.58
N ALA A 74 3.75 -2.76 14.95
CA ALA A 74 4.36 -1.99 16.03
C ALA A 74 4.33 -2.73 17.38
#